data_AF-G3QYY8-F1
#
_entry.id   AF-G3QYY8-F1
#
_cell.length_a   1.000
_cell.length_b   1.000
_cell.length_c   1.000
_cell.angle_alpha   90.00
_cell.angle_beta   90.00
_cell.angle_gamma   90.00
#
_symmetry.space_group_name_H-M   'P 1'
#
loop_
_entity.id
_entity.type
_entity.pdbx_description
1 polymer ?
#
loop_
_entity_poly.entity_id
_entity_poly.type
_entity_poly.pdbx_seq_one_letter_code
_entity_poly.pdbx_strand_id
1 'polypeptide(L)'
;METRNSPMPLGTAQGDPGEAGTRPDTDASLRDTGAATQLKMKPRKVHKIKAVIIDLGSQYCKCGYAGEPRPTYFISSTVGKRCPEAADAGDIRKGTLVGHELLNTEAPLKLVNPLKHGIVVDWDCVQGIWEYIFRTAMKILPEEHAVLVSDPPLSPSSNREKYAELMFETFGIPAMHVTSQSLLSIYSYGKTSGLVVESGHGVSHVVPISEGDVLPGLTSRADYAGGDLTNYLMQLLNEAGHAFTDDHLHIIEHIKKKCCYAAFLPEEELGLVPEELRVDYELPDGKLITIGQERFRCSEMLFQPSLAGSTQPGLPELTAACLGRCQDTGFKEEMAANVLLCGGCTMLDGFPERFQRELSLLCSGDSPAVAAAPERKTSVWTGGSILASLQAFQQLWVSKEEFEERGSVAIYSKC
;
A
#
# COMPACT_ATOMS: atom_id res chain seq x y z
N MET A 1 -24.21 37.57 -11.27
CA MET A 1 -23.02 38.37 -10.92
C MET A 1 -22.87 38.29 -9.42
N GLU A 2 -22.01 37.38 -8.96
CA GLU A 2 -21.18 37.47 -7.75
C GLU A 2 -20.47 36.13 -7.58
N THR A 3 -19.15 36.19 -7.67
CA THR A 3 -18.19 35.09 -7.65
C THR A 3 -17.96 34.61 -6.23
N ARG A 4 -18.02 33.29 -5.97
CA ARG A 4 -17.47 32.69 -4.74
C ARG A 4 -16.48 31.59 -5.10
N ASN A 5 -15.23 31.86 -4.73
CA ASN A 5 -14.07 31.00 -4.81
C ASN A 5 -14.22 29.79 -3.88
N SER A 6 -13.94 28.60 -4.39
CA SER A 6 -13.74 27.39 -3.59
C SER A 6 -12.31 27.36 -3.02
N PRO A 7 -12.11 26.89 -1.78
CA PRO A 7 -10.80 26.91 -1.12
C PRO A 7 -9.90 25.75 -1.58
N MET A 8 -8.62 26.07 -1.78
CA MET A 8 -7.52 25.15 -2.06
C MET A 8 -7.01 24.50 -0.76
N PRO A 9 -6.57 23.22 -0.77
CA PRO A 9 -5.75 22.69 0.31
C PRO A 9 -4.31 23.21 0.19
N LEU A 10 -3.87 23.96 1.21
CA LEU A 10 -2.47 24.32 1.43
C LEU A 10 -1.64 23.10 1.82
N GLY A 11 -0.42 22.99 1.28
CA GLY A 11 0.60 22.11 1.86
C GLY A 11 1.71 21.64 0.91
N THR A 12 2.29 22.49 0.07
CA THR A 12 3.58 22.21 -0.58
C THR A 12 4.70 22.81 0.28
N ALA A 13 5.46 21.96 0.96
CA ALA A 13 6.71 22.36 1.60
C ALA A 13 7.73 22.70 0.50
N GLN A 14 8.03 23.98 0.33
CA GLN A 14 9.15 24.48 -0.48
C GLN A 14 10.46 24.16 0.25
N GLY A 15 11.37 23.46 -0.43
CA GLY A 15 12.75 23.27 0.03
C GLY A 15 13.61 24.48 -0.35
N ASP A 16 14.39 24.99 0.61
CA ASP A 16 15.34 26.07 0.44
C ASP A 16 16.50 25.71 -0.53
N PRO A 17 17.04 26.69 -1.28
CA PRO A 17 18.20 26.51 -2.15
C PRO A 17 19.51 26.55 -1.35
N GLY A 18 20.46 25.69 -1.70
CA GLY A 18 21.71 25.48 -0.95
C GLY A 18 22.74 26.61 -1.01
N GLU A 19 23.72 26.53 -0.11
CA GLU A 19 24.98 27.25 -0.20
C GLU A 19 26.11 26.29 -0.62
N ALA A 20 26.74 26.60 -1.75
CA ALA A 20 27.93 25.93 -2.27
C ALA A 20 29.18 26.63 -1.71
N GLY A 21 29.94 25.91 -0.87
CA GLY A 21 31.25 26.35 -0.38
C GLY A 21 32.34 26.19 -1.45
N THR A 22 33.01 27.29 -1.76
CA THR A 22 34.15 27.44 -2.67
C THR A 22 35.46 26.90 -2.08
N ARG A 23 36.31 26.33 -2.94
CA ARG A 23 37.69 25.87 -2.65
C ARG A 23 38.68 27.04 -2.53
N PRO A 24 39.90 26.76 -2.07
CA PRO A 24 41.06 27.19 -2.85
C PRO A 24 42.04 26.05 -3.18
N ASP A 25 42.60 26.20 -4.38
CA ASP A 25 43.59 25.35 -5.04
C ASP A 25 44.95 25.33 -4.34
N THR A 26 45.69 24.23 -4.49
CA THR A 26 47.15 24.27 -4.56
C THR A 26 47.65 23.40 -5.71
N ASP A 27 48.52 24.04 -6.48
CA ASP A 27 49.09 23.66 -7.76
C ASP A 27 50.36 22.82 -7.54
N ALA A 28 50.54 21.73 -8.29
CA ALA A 28 51.82 21.05 -8.42
C ALA A 28 51.87 20.27 -9.74
N SER A 29 52.48 20.90 -10.73
CA SER A 29 52.79 20.40 -12.06
C SER A 29 53.81 19.25 -12.04
N LEU A 30 53.55 18.19 -12.82
CA LEU A 30 54.59 17.35 -13.42
C LEU A 30 54.21 17.10 -14.89
N ARG A 31 55.06 17.60 -15.79
CA ARG A 31 54.99 17.35 -17.24
C ARG A 31 55.49 15.93 -17.51
N ASP A 32 54.73 15.18 -18.30
CA ASP A 32 55.30 14.07 -19.06
C ASP A 32 54.78 14.10 -20.50
N THR A 33 55.72 13.93 -21.42
CA THR A 33 55.59 14.08 -22.86
C THR A 33 55.40 12.69 -23.49
N GLY A 34 54.25 12.44 -24.07
CA GLY A 34 53.99 11.20 -24.81
C GLY A 34 52.76 11.33 -25.70
N ALA A 35 52.97 11.71 -26.96
CA ALA A 35 51.93 11.75 -27.97
C ALA A 35 51.58 10.31 -28.41
N ALA A 36 50.40 9.83 -28.00
CA ALA A 36 49.74 8.69 -28.61
C ALA A 36 48.26 9.04 -28.79
N THR A 37 47.84 9.21 -30.04
CA THR A 37 46.48 9.54 -30.44
C THR A 37 45.58 8.33 -30.23
N GLN A 38 45.17 8.05 -28.98
CA GLN A 38 44.03 7.17 -28.72
C GLN A 38 42.75 7.95 -28.95
N LEU A 39 41.93 7.48 -29.89
CA LEU A 39 40.53 7.87 -30.03
C LEU A 39 39.81 7.63 -28.69
N LYS A 40 39.76 8.65 -27.84
CA LYS A 40 38.91 8.67 -26.64
C LYS A 40 37.46 8.68 -27.11
N MET A 41 36.88 7.49 -27.29
CA MET A 41 35.43 7.37 -27.26
C MET A 41 34.97 7.95 -25.93
N LYS A 42 34.18 9.03 -25.98
CA LYS A 42 33.54 9.58 -24.79
C LYS A 42 32.78 8.42 -24.13
N PRO A 43 32.98 8.13 -22.84
CA PRO A 43 32.14 7.15 -22.17
C PRO A 43 30.69 7.60 -22.36
N ARG A 44 29.87 6.75 -23.00
CA ARG A 44 28.43 6.94 -23.03
C ARG A 44 28.02 7.15 -21.57
N LYS A 45 27.35 8.27 -21.26
CA LYS A 45 26.73 8.44 -19.95
C LYS A 45 25.76 7.27 -19.78
N VAL A 46 26.18 6.26 -19.00
CA VAL A 46 25.30 5.18 -18.59
C VAL A 46 24.31 5.86 -17.66
N HIS A 47 23.13 6.17 -18.18
CA HIS A 47 22.04 6.62 -17.34
C HIS A 47 21.72 5.44 -16.43
N LYS A 48 21.94 5.60 -15.13
CA LYS A 48 21.59 4.58 -14.15
C LYS A 48 20.06 4.61 -14.03
N ILE A 49 19.40 3.85 -14.88
CA ILE A 49 17.94 3.80 -14.89
C ILE A 49 17.49 3.04 -13.64
N LYS A 50 16.67 3.71 -12.83
CA LYS A 50 16.11 3.12 -11.61
C LYS A 50 14.85 2.33 -11.96
N ALA A 51 14.67 1.20 -11.30
CA ALA A 51 13.42 0.45 -11.37
C ALA A 51 12.27 1.25 -10.73
N VAL A 52 11.05 0.98 -11.20
CA VAL A 52 9.81 1.55 -10.66
C VAL A 52 9.14 0.50 -9.79
N ILE A 53 8.66 0.92 -8.62
CA ILE A 53 7.95 0.04 -7.68
C ILE A 53 6.47 0.41 -7.73
N ILE A 54 5.61 -0.58 -7.91
CA ILE A 54 4.15 -0.42 -7.92
C ILE A 54 3.56 -1.35 -6.86
N ASP A 55 3.04 -0.75 -5.78
CA ASP A 55 2.24 -1.44 -4.76
C ASP A 55 0.75 -1.22 -5.08
N LEU A 56 0.09 -2.25 -5.63
CA LEU A 56 -1.34 -2.20 -5.95
C LEU A 56 -2.19 -2.63 -4.73
N GLY A 57 -2.57 -1.66 -3.91
CA GLY A 57 -3.48 -1.86 -2.79
C GLY A 57 -4.96 -1.67 -3.18
N SER A 58 -5.88 -2.18 -2.35
CA SER A 58 -7.33 -2.06 -2.63
C SER A 58 -7.87 -0.63 -2.57
N GLN A 59 -7.26 0.27 -1.79
CA GLN A 59 -7.68 1.68 -1.71
C GLN A 59 -6.76 2.61 -2.47
N TYR A 60 -5.45 2.38 -2.31
CA TYR A 60 -4.42 3.20 -2.91
C TYR A 60 -3.39 2.30 -3.58
N CYS A 61 -3.07 2.65 -4.82
CA CYS A 61 -1.84 2.25 -5.47
C CYS A 61 -0.73 3.23 -5.07
N LYS A 62 0.41 2.71 -4.62
CA LYS A 62 1.61 3.54 -4.38
C LYS A 62 2.66 3.24 -5.42
N CYS A 63 3.31 4.29 -5.92
CA CYS A 63 4.41 4.13 -6.86
C CYS A 63 5.55 5.13 -6.64
N GLY A 64 6.71 4.79 -7.16
CA GLY A 64 7.93 5.61 -7.10
C GLY A 64 9.17 4.83 -7.55
N TYR A 65 10.35 5.42 -7.41
CA TYR A 65 11.60 4.78 -7.82
C TYR A 65 12.24 3.93 -6.72
N ALA A 66 12.91 2.85 -7.13
CA ALA A 66 13.74 2.06 -6.24
C ALA A 66 14.87 2.89 -5.59
N GLY A 67 15.14 2.61 -4.32
CA GLY A 67 16.10 3.33 -3.48
C GLY A 67 15.59 4.65 -2.91
N GLU A 68 14.33 5.04 -3.16
CA GLU A 68 13.70 6.17 -2.45
C GLU A 68 13.11 5.70 -1.11
N PRO A 69 13.13 6.55 -0.06
CA PRO A 69 12.70 6.16 1.28
C PRO A 69 11.17 6.08 1.45
N ARG A 70 10.40 6.70 0.55
CA ARG A 70 8.94 6.77 0.58
C ARG A 70 8.40 6.78 -0.85
N PRO A 71 7.17 6.28 -1.08
CA PRO A 71 6.55 6.35 -2.40
C PRO A 71 6.38 7.80 -2.84
N THR A 72 6.61 8.05 -4.13
CA THR A 72 6.45 9.36 -4.75
C THR A 72 4.98 9.75 -4.86
N TYR A 73 4.11 8.77 -5.21
CA TYR A 73 2.69 9.01 -5.44
C TYR A 73 1.81 8.01 -4.70
N PHE A 74 0.67 8.53 -4.21
CA PHE A 74 -0.46 7.75 -3.72
C PHE A 74 -1.65 8.03 -4.63
N ILE A 75 -2.12 7.01 -5.33
CA ILE A 75 -3.17 7.11 -6.34
C ILE A 75 -4.34 6.26 -5.88
N SER A 76 -5.55 6.82 -5.89
CA SER A 76 -6.76 6.03 -5.60
C SER A 76 -6.87 4.85 -6.56
N SER A 77 -7.08 3.64 -6.02
CA SER A 77 -7.34 2.45 -6.82
C SER A 77 -8.76 2.43 -7.40
N THR A 78 -9.67 3.26 -6.87
CA THR A 78 -10.99 3.46 -7.47
C THR A 78 -10.86 4.25 -8.76
N VAL A 79 -11.47 3.75 -9.83
CA VAL A 79 -11.53 4.35 -11.17
C VAL A 79 -12.95 4.79 -11.50
N GLY A 80 -13.09 5.80 -12.34
CA GLY A 80 -14.37 6.30 -12.83
C GLY A 80 -14.62 5.81 -14.24
N LYS A 81 -15.67 5.02 -14.44
CA LYS A 81 -16.14 4.64 -15.79
C LYS A 81 -17.27 5.58 -16.21
N ARG A 82 -17.18 6.12 -17.43
CA ARG A 82 -18.29 6.89 -18.02
C ARG A 82 -19.48 5.97 -18.28
N CYS A 83 -20.68 6.44 -17.96
CA CYS A 83 -21.91 5.71 -18.26
C CYS A 83 -22.10 5.61 -19.80
N PRO A 84 -22.40 4.42 -20.35
CA PRO A 84 -22.54 4.22 -21.81
C PRO A 84 -23.62 5.10 -22.48
N GLU A 85 -24.62 5.53 -21.71
CA GLU A 85 -25.77 6.31 -22.21
C GLU A 85 -25.43 7.75 -22.62
N ALA A 86 -24.22 8.24 -22.30
CA ALA A 86 -23.74 9.56 -22.67
C ALA A 86 -22.72 9.54 -23.84
N ALA A 87 -22.47 8.37 -24.44
CA ALA A 87 -21.50 8.21 -25.52
C ALA A 87 -22.10 8.50 -26.91
N ASP A 88 -22.70 9.68 -27.08
CA ASP A 88 -22.89 10.25 -28.42
C ASP A 88 -21.66 11.07 -28.81
N ALA A 89 -21.16 10.83 -30.03
CA ALA A 89 -20.02 11.47 -30.69
C ALA A 89 -18.60 11.00 -30.32
N GLY A 90 -18.15 9.93 -30.99
CA GLY A 90 -16.92 9.96 -31.79
C GLY A 90 -15.54 9.94 -31.11
N ASP A 91 -15.40 10.08 -29.79
CA ASP A 91 -14.09 9.99 -29.12
C ASP A 91 -13.96 8.68 -28.31
N ILE A 92 -13.44 7.65 -28.98
CA ILE A 92 -13.16 6.31 -28.42
C ILE A 92 -11.90 6.33 -27.52
N ARG A 93 -11.36 7.51 -27.18
CA ARG A 93 -10.18 7.63 -26.33
C ARG A 93 -10.56 7.63 -24.86
N LYS A 94 -10.58 6.41 -24.31
CA LYS A 94 -10.48 6.01 -22.89
C LYS A 94 -11.63 6.45 -21.97
N GLY A 95 -12.60 5.54 -21.81
CA GLY A 95 -13.72 5.68 -20.89
C GLY A 95 -13.40 5.50 -19.39
N THR A 96 -12.12 5.33 -19.02
CA THR A 96 -11.67 5.14 -17.63
C THR A 96 -10.85 6.33 -17.17
N LEU A 97 -11.32 7.00 -16.12
CA LEU A 97 -10.64 8.12 -15.47
C LEU A 97 -10.01 7.66 -14.15
N VAL A 98 -8.81 8.14 -13.86
CA VAL A 98 -8.03 7.72 -12.68
C VAL A 98 -7.47 8.93 -11.93
N GLY A 99 -7.38 8.81 -10.60
CA GLY A 99 -6.71 9.82 -9.78
C GLY A 99 -7.41 11.18 -9.85
N HIS A 100 -6.65 12.24 -10.12
CA HIS A 100 -7.19 13.62 -10.15
C HIS A 100 -8.13 13.87 -11.33
N GLU A 101 -8.11 13.03 -12.37
CA GLU A 101 -9.02 13.13 -13.52
C GLU A 101 -10.49 12.94 -13.11
N LEU A 102 -10.73 12.22 -11.99
CA LEU A 102 -12.06 12.04 -11.40
C LEU A 102 -12.66 13.35 -10.89
N LEU A 103 -11.81 14.28 -10.44
CA LEU A 103 -12.25 15.57 -9.88
C LEU A 103 -12.56 16.61 -10.98
N ASN A 104 -11.95 16.45 -12.15
CA ASN A 104 -12.01 17.42 -13.24
C ASN A 104 -13.16 17.14 -14.23
N THR A 105 -14.07 16.22 -13.91
CA THR A 105 -15.13 15.79 -14.80
C THR A 105 -16.50 16.11 -14.19
N GLU A 106 -17.30 16.92 -14.90
CA GLU A 106 -18.67 17.26 -14.50
C GLU A 106 -19.70 16.17 -14.83
N ALA A 107 -19.33 15.22 -15.71
CA ALA A 107 -20.21 14.14 -16.13
C ALA A 107 -20.38 13.08 -15.03
N PRO A 108 -21.55 12.42 -14.93
CA PRO A 108 -21.76 11.34 -13.97
C PRO A 108 -20.83 10.16 -14.29
N LEU A 109 -20.06 9.74 -13.29
CA LEU A 109 -19.14 8.62 -13.37
C LEU A 109 -19.62 7.49 -12.47
N LYS A 110 -19.54 6.26 -12.95
CA LYS A 110 -19.65 5.07 -12.10
C LYS A 110 -18.28 4.77 -11.50
N LEU A 111 -18.16 4.90 -10.19
CA LEU A 111 -16.95 4.53 -9.46
C LEU A 111 -16.85 3.00 -9.36
N VAL A 112 -15.69 2.46 -9.72
CA VAL A 112 -15.41 1.02 -9.73
C VAL A 112 -14.06 0.78 -9.07
N ASN A 113 -14.00 -0.19 -8.16
CA ASN A 113 -12.73 -0.67 -7.61
C ASN A 113 -12.31 -1.95 -8.36
N PRO A 114 -11.13 -2.00 -9.00
CA PRO A 114 -10.66 -3.19 -9.69
C PRO A 114 -10.27 -4.34 -8.77
N LEU A 115 -10.17 -4.09 -7.46
CA LEU A 115 -9.75 -5.09 -6.49
C LEU A 115 -10.90 -5.44 -5.55
N LYS A 116 -11.14 -6.75 -5.37
CA LYS A 116 -12.03 -7.29 -4.35
C LYS A 116 -11.21 -8.13 -3.36
N HIS A 117 -11.16 -7.68 -2.11
CA HIS A 117 -10.35 -8.31 -1.04
C HIS A 117 -8.89 -8.56 -1.47
N GLY A 118 -8.26 -7.55 -2.08
CA GLY A 118 -6.88 -7.62 -2.58
C GLY A 118 -6.71 -8.31 -3.94
N ILE A 119 -7.68 -9.07 -4.44
CA ILE A 119 -7.57 -9.77 -5.71
C ILE A 119 -8.12 -8.92 -6.87
N VAL A 120 -7.38 -8.84 -7.97
CA VAL A 120 -7.81 -8.14 -9.18
C VAL A 120 -9.00 -8.86 -9.82
N VAL A 121 -10.08 -8.12 -10.06
CA VAL A 121 -11.31 -8.60 -10.73
C VAL A 121 -11.63 -7.86 -12.04
N ASP A 122 -11.01 -6.70 -12.28
CA ASP A 122 -11.18 -5.90 -13.51
C ASP A 122 -9.81 -5.44 -14.02
N TRP A 123 -9.25 -6.18 -14.99
CA TRP A 123 -7.92 -5.94 -15.53
C TRP A 123 -7.85 -4.68 -16.42
N ASP A 124 -8.93 -4.31 -17.08
CA ASP A 124 -9.01 -3.08 -17.89
C ASP A 124 -8.81 -1.84 -17.01
N CYS A 125 -9.40 -1.86 -15.82
CA CYS A 125 -9.22 -0.80 -14.82
C CYS A 125 -7.78 -0.76 -14.28
N VAL A 126 -7.17 -1.92 -14.00
CA VAL A 126 -5.76 -1.99 -13.57
C VAL A 126 -4.83 -1.43 -14.64
N GLN A 127 -5.04 -1.80 -15.92
CA GLN A 127 -4.30 -1.24 -17.04
C GLN A 127 -4.46 0.29 -17.09
N GLY A 128 -5.68 0.81 -16.89
CA GLY A 128 -5.93 2.26 -16.79
C GLY A 128 -5.17 2.94 -15.65
N ILE A 129 -5.10 2.31 -14.47
CA ILE A 129 -4.32 2.80 -13.33
C ILE A 129 -2.83 2.86 -13.68
N TRP A 130 -2.28 1.80 -14.26
CA TRP A 130 -0.87 1.75 -14.64
C TRP A 130 -0.52 2.74 -15.74
N GLU A 131 -1.40 2.92 -16.72
CA GLU A 131 -1.20 3.92 -17.74
C GLU A 131 -1.18 5.34 -17.15
N TYR A 132 -2.09 5.64 -16.22
CA TYR A 132 -2.07 6.88 -15.47
C TYR A 132 -0.78 7.03 -14.65
N ILE A 133 -0.28 5.97 -14.03
CA ILE A 133 1.01 5.97 -13.31
C ILE A 133 2.15 6.36 -14.24
N PHE A 134 2.29 5.69 -15.39
CA PHE A 134 3.42 5.92 -16.28
C PHE A 134 3.32 7.28 -16.99
N ARG A 135 2.16 7.61 -17.56
CA ARG A 135 2.00 8.81 -18.39
C ARG A 135 1.78 10.08 -17.58
N THR A 136 0.97 10.01 -16.53
CA THR A 136 0.46 11.21 -15.85
C THR A 136 1.20 11.48 -14.54
N ALA A 137 1.34 10.46 -13.67
CA ALA A 137 1.98 10.62 -12.37
C ALA A 137 3.52 10.68 -12.49
N MET A 138 4.15 9.59 -12.93
CA MET A 138 5.61 9.47 -13.03
C MET A 138 6.18 10.18 -14.26
N LYS A 139 5.39 10.34 -15.33
CA LYS A 139 5.80 10.96 -16.61
C LYS A 139 7.04 10.30 -17.21
N ILE A 140 7.03 8.97 -17.27
CA ILE A 140 8.11 8.14 -17.79
C ILE A 140 7.68 7.35 -19.03
N LEU A 141 8.67 6.92 -19.79
CA LEU A 141 8.52 5.92 -20.85
C LEU A 141 8.67 4.53 -20.21
N PRO A 142 7.62 3.69 -20.18
CA PRO A 142 7.70 2.36 -19.53
C PRO A 142 8.77 1.47 -20.17
N GLU A 143 9.08 1.65 -21.46
CA GLU A 143 10.07 0.86 -22.20
C GLU A 143 11.51 1.07 -21.70
N GLU A 144 11.75 2.11 -20.90
CA GLU A 144 13.07 2.41 -20.35
C GLU A 144 13.28 1.81 -18.95
N HIS A 145 12.22 1.41 -18.25
CA HIS A 145 12.29 1.11 -16.81
C HIS A 145 11.86 -0.32 -16.46
N ALA A 146 12.66 -1.01 -15.65
CA ALA A 146 12.21 -2.25 -15.01
C ALA A 146 11.13 -1.97 -13.95
N VAL A 147 10.16 -2.87 -13.77
CA VAL A 147 9.04 -2.67 -12.86
C VAL A 147 8.87 -3.82 -11.86
N LEU A 148 8.89 -3.50 -10.57
CA LEU A 148 8.52 -4.44 -9.50
C LEU A 148 7.06 -4.21 -9.10
N VAL A 149 6.25 -5.26 -9.16
CA VAL A 149 4.83 -5.23 -8.77
C VAL A 149 4.64 -6.06 -7.50
N SER A 150 3.94 -5.50 -6.50
CA SER A 150 3.54 -6.27 -5.33
C SER A 150 2.28 -7.09 -5.60
N ASP A 151 2.23 -8.34 -5.13
CA ASP A 151 1.09 -9.24 -5.28
C ASP A 151 0.65 -9.75 -3.89
N PRO A 152 -0.65 -9.73 -3.54
CA PRO A 152 -1.09 -10.16 -2.22
C PRO A 152 -0.78 -11.64 -1.94
N PRO A 153 -0.68 -12.05 -0.66
CA PRO A 153 -0.60 -13.45 -0.29
C PRO A 153 -1.77 -14.26 -0.86
N LEU A 154 -1.51 -15.51 -1.22
CA LEU A 154 -2.53 -16.43 -1.75
C LEU A 154 -3.21 -15.93 -3.04
N SER A 155 -2.57 -15.05 -3.81
CA SER A 155 -3.02 -14.68 -5.14
C SER A 155 -3.02 -15.90 -6.09
N PRO A 156 -3.98 -15.98 -7.02
CA PRO A 156 -3.94 -16.97 -8.09
C PRO A 156 -2.69 -16.78 -8.96
N SER A 157 -2.04 -17.88 -9.36
CA SER A 157 -0.87 -17.84 -10.25
C SER A 157 -1.18 -17.15 -11.59
N SER A 158 -2.42 -17.27 -12.08
CA SER A 158 -2.90 -16.59 -13.29
C SER A 158 -2.82 -15.07 -13.22
N ASN A 159 -2.85 -14.46 -12.02
CA ASN A 159 -2.67 -13.01 -11.88
C ASN A 159 -1.25 -12.59 -12.26
N ARG A 160 -0.25 -13.42 -11.93
CA ARG A 160 1.15 -13.14 -12.30
C ARG A 160 1.36 -13.21 -13.80
N GLU A 161 0.69 -14.14 -14.47
CA GLU A 161 0.68 -14.22 -15.94
C GLU A 161 0.06 -12.95 -16.54
N LYS A 162 -1.09 -12.51 -16.02
CA LYS A 162 -1.77 -11.31 -16.50
C LYS A 162 -0.98 -10.03 -16.24
N TYR A 163 -0.29 -9.92 -15.10
CA TYR A 163 0.65 -8.83 -14.88
C TYR A 163 1.76 -8.84 -15.94
N ALA A 164 2.33 -10.01 -16.25
CA ALA A 164 3.38 -10.13 -17.24
C ALA A 164 2.93 -9.78 -18.66
N GLU A 165 1.76 -10.27 -19.08
CA GLU A 165 1.13 -9.93 -20.36
C GLU A 165 0.95 -8.40 -20.50
N LEU A 166 0.33 -7.76 -19.51
CA LEU A 166 0.14 -6.30 -19.53
C LEU A 166 1.48 -5.57 -19.58
N MET A 167 2.43 -5.95 -18.74
CA MET A 167 3.70 -5.25 -18.63
C MET A 167 4.58 -5.40 -19.89
N PHE A 168 4.76 -6.61 -20.40
CA PHE A 168 5.64 -6.87 -21.54
C PHE A 168 4.97 -6.58 -22.89
N GLU A 169 3.70 -6.96 -23.07
CA GLU A 169 3.03 -6.86 -24.36
C GLU A 169 2.35 -5.49 -24.54
N THR A 170 1.70 -4.97 -23.50
CA THR A 170 0.99 -3.67 -23.59
C THR A 170 1.91 -2.48 -23.33
N PHE A 171 2.71 -2.54 -22.26
CA PHE A 171 3.58 -1.42 -21.87
C PHE A 171 5.03 -1.54 -22.38
N GLY A 172 5.43 -2.69 -22.90
CA GLY A 172 6.74 -2.85 -23.53
C GLY A 172 7.92 -2.73 -22.58
N ILE A 173 7.74 -3.01 -21.28
CA ILE A 173 8.82 -2.84 -20.29
C ILE A 173 9.99 -3.81 -20.58
N PRO A 174 11.24 -3.44 -20.24
CA PRO A 174 12.41 -4.28 -20.49
C PRO A 174 12.52 -5.47 -19.53
N ALA A 175 12.06 -5.32 -18.29
CA ALA A 175 12.11 -6.36 -17.27
C ALA A 175 11.10 -6.12 -16.14
N MET A 176 10.62 -7.19 -15.51
CA MET A 176 9.80 -7.10 -14.30
C MET A 176 10.10 -8.18 -13.29
N HIS A 177 9.53 -7.97 -12.11
CA HIS A 177 9.46 -8.96 -11.07
C HIS A 177 8.17 -8.77 -10.26
N VAL A 178 7.58 -9.87 -9.80
CA VAL A 178 6.39 -9.85 -8.95
C VAL A 178 6.77 -10.44 -7.60
N THR A 179 6.46 -9.75 -6.50
CA THR A 179 6.80 -10.23 -5.16
C THR A 179 5.61 -10.15 -4.21
N SER A 180 5.52 -11.10 -3.28
CA SER A 180 4.50 -11.10 -2.23
C SER A 180 4.55 -9.81 -1.39
N GLN A 181 3.40 -9.18 -1.16
CA GLN A 181 3.27 -7.98 -0.32
C GLN A 181 3.90 -8.16 1.07
N SER A 182 3.62 -9.28 1.73
CA SER A 182 4.11 -9.55 3.09
C SER A 182 5.62 -9.79 3.13
N LEU A 183 6.19 -10.38 2.07
CA LEU A 183 7.65 -10.53 1.93
C LEU A 183 8.33 -9.17 1.75
N LEU A 184 7.72 -8.26 1.00
CA LEU A 184 8.23 -6.89 0.92
C LEU A 184 8.10 -6.18 2.28
N SER A 185 6.97 -6.34 2.96
CA SER A 185 6.77 -5.73 4.28
C SER A 185 7.82 -6.15 5.30
N ILE A 186 8.20 -7.42 5.39
CA ILE A 186 9.25 -7.86 6.34
C ILE A 186 10.62 -7.24 6.03
N TYR A 187 10.96 -7.06 4.75
CA TYR A 187 12.20 -6.39 4.35
C TYR A 187 12.24 -4.92 4.75
N SER A 188 11.09 -4.24 4.83
CA SER A 188 11.05 -2.86 5.35
C SER A 188 11.42 -2.75 6.83
N TYR A 189 11.27 -3.85 7.58
CA TYR A 189 11.72 -3.97 8.98
C TYR A 189 13.18 -4.43 9.11
N GLY A 190 13.86 -4.71 8.00
CA GLY A 190 15.23 -5.24 8.01
C GLY A 190 15.32 -6.66 8.57
N LYS A 191 14.24 -7.45 8.47
CA LYS A 191 14.18 -8.84 8.92
C LYS A 191 13.98 -9.78 7.72
N THR A 192 14.36 -11.04 7.90
CA THR A 192 14.10 -12.13 6.94
C THR A 192 13.16 -13.19 7.51
N SER A 193 12.96 -13.20 8.83
CA SER A 193 12.05 -14.11 9.51
C SER A 193 11.14 -13.36 10.50
N GLY A 194 9.89 -13.80 10.59
CA GLY A 194 8.88 -13.24 11.48
C GLY A 194 7.46 -13.44 10.97
N LEU A 195 6.50 -13.05 11.81
CA LEU A 195 5.08 -13.13 11.52
C LEU A 195 4.56 -11.76 11.07
N VAL A 196 4.27 -11.61 9.78
CA VAL A 196 3.73 -10.36 9.24
C VAL A 196 2.21 -10.34 9.42
N VAL A 197 1.71 -9.35 10.16
CA VAL A 197 0.28 -9.09 10.34
C VAL A 197 -0.08 -7.84 9.55
N GLU A 198 -0.67 -8.05 8.38
CA GLU A 198 -1.06 -6.99 7.45
C GLU A 198 -2.55 -6.72 7.53
N SER A 199 -2.95 -5.46 7.76
CA SER A 199 -4.35 -5.05 7.62
C SER A 199 -4.46 -3.83 6.72
N GLY A 200 -4.93 -4.07 5.49
CA GLY A 200 -5.06 -3.09 4.43
C GLY A 200 -6.44 -2.43 4.40
N HIS A 201 -6.93 -2.12 3.20
CA HIS A 201 -8.30 -1.58 3.04
C HIS A 201 -9.34 -2.66 2.74
N GLY A 202 -9.02 -3.66 1.90
CA GLY A 202 -9.99 -4.69 1.51
C GLY A 202 -9.80 -6.06 2.17
N VAL A 203 -8.64 -6.30 2.78
CA VAL A 203 -8.25 -7.63 3.30
C VAL A 203 -7.19 -7.47 4.38
N SER A 204 -7.17 -8.43 5.30
CA SER A 204 -6.13 -8.61 6.31
C SER A 204 -5.48 -9.99 6.17
N HIS A 205 -4.16 -10.09 6.39
CA HIS A 205 -3.38 -11.32 6.30
C HIS A 205 -2.49 -11.49 7.52
N VAL A 206 -2.26 -12.75 7.88
CA VAL A 206 -1.22 -13.16 8.83
C VAL A 206 -0.32 -14.16 8.11
N VAL A 207 0.92 -13.76 7.87
CA VAL A 207 1.85 -14.48 6.99
C VAL A 207 3.14 -14.78 7.75
N PRO A 208 3.39 -16.06 8.10
CA PRO A 208 4.67 -16.47 8.66
C PRO A 208 5.71 -16.58 7.53
N ILE A 209 6.88 -15.99 7.78
CA ILE A 209 8.02 -15.96 6.86
C ILE A 209 9.25 -16.41 7.64
N SER A 210 10.01 -17.37 7.12
CA SER A 210 11.28 -17.82 7.72
C SER A 210 12.38 -17.78 6.67
N GLU A 211 13.49 -17.10 6.97
CA GLU A 211 14.66 -16.98 6.10
C GLU A 211 14.36 -16.48 4.67
N GLY A 212 13.32 -15.66 4.51
CA GLY A 212 12.87 -15.15 3.20
C GLY A 212 11.83 -16.03 2.48
N ASP A 213 11.54 -17.21 3.02
CA ASP A 213 10.50 -18.10 2.50
C ASP A 213 9.16 -17.85 3.19
N VAL A 214 8.15 -17.49 2.40
CA VAL A 214 6.77 -17.42 2.85
C VAL A 214 6.25 -18.84 3.05
N LEU A 215 5.54 -19.11 4.16
CA LEU A 215 4.94 -20.42 4.44
C LEU A 215 3.43 -20.40 4.10
N PRO A 216 3.01 -20.75 2.86
CA PRO A 216 1.64 -20.50 2.40
C PRO A 216 0.62 -21.38 3.11
N GLY A 217 0.99 -22.62 3.47
CA GLY A 217 0.14 -23.55 4.21
C GLY A 217 -0.18 -23.12 5.64
N LEU A 218 0.58 -22.16 6.19
CA LEU A 218 0.34 -21.58 7.51
C LEU A 218 -0.29 -20.19 7.43
N THR A 219 -0.33 -19.58 6.23
CA THR A 219 -0.88 -18.24 6.02
C THR A 219 -2.37 -18.20 6.33
N SER A 220 -2.81 -17.12 6.98
CA SER A 220 -4.21 -16.86 7.29
C SER A 220 -4.69 -15.58 6.64
N ARG A 221 -5.96 -15.57 6.26
CA ARG A 221 -6.63 -14.46 5.59
C ARG A 221 -7.96 -14.14 6.26
N ALA A 222 -8.23 -12.86 6.42
CA ALA A 222 -9.50 -12.31 6.86
C ALA A 222 -10.04 -11.33 5.81
N ASP A 223 -11.28 -11.53 5.39
CA ASP A 223 -11.98 -10.69 4.42
C ASP A 223 -12.68 -9.50 5.10
N TYR A 224 -12.06 -8.96 6.15
CA TYR A 224 -12.40 -7.69 6.76
C TYR A 224 -11.13 -6.82 6.90
N ALA A 225 -11.27 -5.52 6.67
CA ALA A 225 -10.19 -4.56 6.85
C ALA A 225 -10.73 -3.12 6.94
N GLY A 226 -10.02 -2.15 6.37
CA GLY A 226 -10.31 -0.72 6.52
C GLY A 226 -11.58 -0.24 5.83
N GLY A 227 -12.01 -0.88 4.75
CA GLY A 227 -13.27 -0.58 4.07
C GLY A 227 -14.45 -0.98 4.95
N ASP A 228 -14.42 -2.19 5.50
CA ASP A 228 -15.44 -2.69 6.43
C ASP A 228 -15.50 -1.83 7.69
N LEU A 229 -14.34 -1.39 8.21
CA LEU A 229 -14.29 -0.50 9.37
C LEU A 229 -14.92 0.86 9.07
N THR A 230 -14.79 1.35 7.84
CA THR A 230 -15.40 2.61 7.39
C THR A 230 -16.92 2.46 7.28
N ASN A 231 -17.39 1.35 6.72
CA ASN A 231 -18.83 1.05 6.65
C ASN A 231 -19.43 0.89 8.05
N TYR A 232 -18.73 0.21 8.96
CA TYR A 232 -19.17 0.04 10.34
C TYR A 232 -19.18 1.38 11.09
N LEU A 233 -18.17 2.23 10.90
CA LEU A 233 -18.16 3.58 11.47
C LEU A 233 -19.35 4.42 10.95
N MET A 234 -19.69 4.31 9.67
CA MET A 234 -20.87 4.98 9.11
C MET A 234 -22.16 4.53 9.80
N GLN A 235 -22.32 3.22 10.06
CA GLN A 235 -23.45 2.68 10.80
C GLN A 235 -23.53 3.26 12.22
N LEU A 236 -22.42 3.24 12.96
CA LEU A 236 -22.34 3.81 14.32
C LEU A 236 -22.67 5.31 14.36
N LEU A 237 -22.16 6.09 13.40
CA LEU A 237 -22.46 7.52 13.30
C LEU A 237 -23.95 7.77 13.01
N ASN A 238 -24.56 6.94 12.17
CA ASN A 238 -25.98 7.05 11.87
C ASN A 238 -26.86 6.65 13.06
N GLU A 239 -26.45 5.63 13.83
CA GLU A 239 -27.10 5.27 15.10
C GLU A 239 -27.01 6.40 16.14
N ALA A 240 -25.93 7.18 16.12
CA ALA A 240 -25.74 8.37 16.94
C ALA A 240 -26.57 9.59 16.48
N GLY A 241 -27.36 9.46 15.41
CA GLY A 241 -28.28 10.49 14.90
C GLY A 241 -27.75 11.31 13.73
N HIS A 242 -26.60 10.95 13.15
CA HIS A 242 -26.14 11.52 11.88
C HIS A 242 -26.85 10.84 10.69
N ALA A 243 -26.72 11.43 9.49
CA ALA A 243 -27.42 10.95 8.29
C ALA A 243 -26.46 10.83 7.09
N PHE A 244 -25.47 9.95 7.23
CA PHE A 244 -24.53 9.62 6.17
C PHE A 244 -25.06 8.52 5.25
N THR A 245 -24.68 8.63 3.99
CA THR A 245 -24.99 7.69 2.89
C THR A 245 -23.69 7.23 2.22
N ASP A 246 -23.77 6.28 1.30
CA ASP A 246 -22.60 5.75 0.58
C ASP A 246 -21.78 6.83 -0.16
N ASP A 247 -22.41 7.92 -0.58
CA ASP A 247 -21.72 9.06 -1.22
C ASP A 247 -20.73 9.75 -0.25
N HIS A 248 -20.95 9.62 1.05
CA HIS A 248 -20.14 10.23 2.11
C HIS A 248 -19.00 9.34 2.59
N LEU A 249 -18.78 8.14 2.02
CA LEU A 249 -17.74 7.20 2.48
C LEU A 249 -16.33 7.82 2.53
N HIS A 250 -16.01 8.73 1.61
CA HIS A 250 -14.73 9.45 1.63
C HIS A 250 -14.57 10.37 2.86
N ILE A 251 -15.66 10.94 3.37
CA ILE A 251 -15.69 11.72 4.60
C ILE A 251 -15.52 10.80 5.81
N ILE A 252 -16.25 9.67 5.83
CA ILE A 252 -16.15 8.69 6.93
C ILE A 252 -14.74 8.10 7.01
N GLU A 253 -14.11 7.82 5.87
CA GLU A 253 -12.71 7.40 5.80
C GLU A 253 -11.75 8.43 6.40
N HIS A 254 -12.01 9.72 6.21
CA HIS A 254 -11.21 10.80 6.80
C HIS A 254 -11.46 10.94 8.30
N ILE A 255 -12.72 10.84 8.75
CA ILE A 255 -13.08 10.78 10.17
C ILE A 255 -12.36 9.61 10.84
N LYS A 256 -12.41 8.43 10.24
CA LYS A 256 -11.70 7.23 10.73
C LYS A 256 -10.22 7.50 10.97
N LYS A 257 -9.53 8.09 10.00
CA LYS A 257 -8.09 8.36 10.10
C LYS A 257 -7.74 9.44 11.11
N LYS A 258 -8.62 10.43 11.30
CA LYS A 258 -8.35 11.62 12.13
C LYS A 258 -8.82 11.47 13.58
N CYS A 259 -9.93 10.77 13.80
CA CYS A 259 -10.64 10.79 15.07
C CYS A 259 -10.65 9.44 15.78
N CYS A 260 -10.54 8.32 15.05
CA CYS A 260 -10.68 6.99 15.62
C CYS A 260 -9.35 6.44 16.16
N TYR A 261 -9.46 5.57 17.15
CA TYR A 261 -8.33 4.96 17.85
C TYR A 261 -8.74 3.57 18.35
N ALA A 262 -7.77 2.73 18.71
CA ALA A 262 -8.00 1.46 19.38
C ALA A 262 -7.86 1.62 20.89
N ALA A 263 -8.97 1.44 21.61
CA ALA A 263 -8.96 1.50 23.07
C ALA A 263 -8.10 0.37 23.64
N PHE A 264 -7.31 0.65 24.68
CA PHE A 264 -6.53 -0.39 25.36
C PHE A 264 -7.43 -1.36 26.15
N LEU A 265 -8.44 -0.81 26.82
CA LEU A 265 -9.48 -1.49 27.57
C LEU A 265 -10.85 -0.86 27.22
N PRO A 266 -11.63 -1.45 26.31
CA PRO A 266 -12.91 -0.88 25.87
C PRO A 266 -13.93 -0.68 26.99
N GLU A 267 -13.93 -1.60 27.97
CA GLU A 267 -14.81 -1.53 29.15
C GLU A 267 -14.52 -0.28 30.01
N GLU A 268 -13.25 0.11 30.13
CA GLU A 268 -12.85 1.31 30.87
C GLU A 268 -13.24 2.58 30.11
N GLU A 269 -13.08 2.59 28.78
CA GLU A 269 -13.52 3.70 27.93
C GLU A 269 -15.03 3.92 27.96
N LEU A 270 -15.82 2.84 28.03
CA LEU A 270 -17.27 2.92 28.21
C LEU A 270 -17.67 3.52 29.58
N GLY A 271 -16.79 3.47 30.57
CA GLY A 271 -16.99 4.04 31.89
C GLY A 271 -16.67 5.54 31.98
N LEU A 272 -16.05 6.13 30.96
CA LEU A 272 -15.70 7.56 30.95
C LEU A 272 -16.93 8.45 30.78
N VAL A 273 -16.76 9.72 31.18
CA VAL A 273 -17.81 10.72 31.03
C VAL A 273 -17.92 11.08 29.53
N PRO A 274 -19.12 11.12 28.92
CA PRO A 274 -19.27 11.33 27.47
C PRO A 274 -18.53 12.56 26.92
N GLU A 275 -18.43 13.63 27.72
CA GLU A 275 -17.71 14.86 27.36
C GLU A 275 -16.20 14.65 27.13
N GLU A 276 -15.58 13.64 27.76
CA GLU A 276 -14.16 13.30 27.58
C GLU A 276 -13.90 12.58 26.25
N LEU A 277 -14.91 11.86 25.75
CA LEU A 277 -14.83 11.10 24.50
C LEU A 277 -15.16 11.96 23.26
N ARG A 278 -15.93 13.02 23.45
CA ARG A 278 -16.47 13.85 22.37
C ARG A 278 -15.39 14.71 21.73
N VAL A 279 -15.37 14.69 20.40
CA VAL A 279 -14.56 15.57 19.56
C VAL A 279 -15.42 16.15 18.46
N ASP A 280 -15.26 17.44 18.20
CA ASP A 280 -15.91 18.11 17.08
C ASP A 280 -15.09 17.93 15.79
N TYR A 281 -15.80 17.61 14.72
CA TYR A 281 -15.27 17.43 13.38
C TYR A 281 -16.00 18.34 12.40
N GLU A 282 -15.24 19.09 11.59
CA GLU A 282 -15.78 19.97 10.55
C GLU A 282 -15.97 19.21 9.23
N LEU A 283 -17.21 19.13 8.77
CA LEU A 283 -17.58 18.58 7.47
C LEU A 283 -17.14 19.51 6.33
N PRO A 284 -17.04 19.02 5.08
CA PRO A 284 -16.65 19.85 3.94
C PRO A 284 -17.56 21.06 3.65
N ASP A 285 -18.81 21.02 4.13
CA ASP A 285 -19.78 22.12 4.04
C ASP A 285 -19.62 23.16 5.17
N GLY A 286 -18.66 22.97 6.07
CA GLY A 286 -18.39 23.80 7.25
C GLY A 286 -19.25 23.45 8.47
N LYS A 287 -20.13 22.44 8.39
CA LYS A 287 -20.95 22.02 9.53
C LYS A 287 -20.10 21.23 10.53
N LEU A 288 -20.20 21.59 11.81
CA LEU A 288 -19.59 20.83 12.89
C LEU A 288 -20.49 19.66 13.30
N ILE A 289 -19.90 18.48 13.41
CA ILE A 289 -20.51 17.30 14.02
C ILE A 289 -19.71 16.88 15.24
N THR A 290 -20.39 16.38 16.26
CA THR A 290 -19.74 15.81 17.43
C THR A 290 -19.70 14.29 17.32
N ILE A 291 -18.54 13.71 17.58
CA ILE A 291 -18.27 12.27 17.53
C ILE A 291 -17.76 11.83 18.90
N GLY A 292 -18.37 10.83 19.51
CA GLY A 292 -18.05 10.35 20.85
C GLY A 292 -17.46 8.95 20.84
N GLN A 293 -18.16 8.01 21.46
CA GLN A 293 -17.73 6.62 21.64
C GLN A 293 -17.52 5.86 20.31
N GLU A 294 -18.11 6.34 19.21
CA GLU A 294 -17.95 5.74 17.87
C GLU A 294 -16.47 5.68 17.45
N ARG A 295 -15.66 6.62 17.98
CA ARG A 295 -14.22 6.75 17.73
C ARG A 295 -13.43 5.49 18.07
N PHE A 296 -13.72 4.86 19.21
CA PHE A 296 -13.05 3.62 19.59
C PHE A 296 -13.87 2.38 19.23
N ARG A 297 -15.20 2.46 19.32
CA ARG A 297 -16.09 1.33 19.01
C ARG A 297 -15.93 0.82 17.60
N CYS A 298 -15.65 1.68 16.61
CA CYS A 298 -15.42 1.22 15.24
C CYS A 298 -14.19 0.30 15.12
N SER A 299 -13.15 0.53 15.93
CA SER A 299 -11.92 -0.25 15.91
C SER A 299 -12.09 -1.65 16.49
N GLU A 300 -13.07 -1.83 17.39
CA GLU A 300 -13.37 -3.12 18.02
C GLU A 300 -13.72 -4.19 16.99
N MET A 301 -14.20 -3.82 15.80
CA MET A 301 -14.43 -4.76 14.70
C MET A 301 -13.16 -5.55 14.31
N LEU A 302 -11.95 -4.98 14.45
CA LEU A 302 -10.70 -5.70 14.16
C LEU A 302 -10.37 -6.77 15.22
N PHE A 303 -10.94 -6.65 16.42
CA PHE A 303 -10.78 -7.56 17.54
C PHE A 303 -11.98 -8.52 17.67
N GLN A 304 -13.16 -8.06 17.30
CA GLN A 304 -14.42 -8.77 17.33
C GLN A 304 -15.23 -8.49 16.04
N PRO A 305 -14.91 -9.17 14.91
CA PRO A 305 -15.52 -8.91 13.61
C PRO A 305 -17.03 -9.16 13.54
N SER A 306 -17.59 -9.92 14.49
CA SER A 306 -19.03 -10.15 14.61
C SER A 306 -19.83 -8.86 14.81
N LEU A 307 -19.21 -7.80 15.34
CA LEU A 307 -19.83 -6.48 15.48
C LEU A 307 -20.22 -5.84 14.14
N ALA A 308 -19.53 -6.21 13.05
CA ALA A 308 -19.85 -5.80 11.68
C ALA A 308 -20.38 -6.95 10.82
N GLY A 309 -20.89 -8.01 11.44
CA GLY A 309 -21.54 -9.14 10.75
C GLY A 309 -20.59 -10.17 10.14
N SER A 310 -19.29 -10.13 10.42
CA SER A 310 -18.34 -11.17 9.99
C SER A 310 -18.30 -12.33 10.99
N THR A 311 -18.23 -13.55 10.47
CA THR A 311 -18.08 -14.78 11.28
C THR A 311 -16.62 -15.21 11.46
N GLN A 312 -15.68 -14.50 10.83
CA GLN A 312 -14.25 -14.77 10.96
C GLN A 312 -13.73 -14.30 12.32
N PRO A 313 -12.67 -14.94 12.87
CA PRO A 313 -12.06 -14.51 14.13
C PRO A 313 -11.40 -13.13 14.00
N GLY A 314 -11.24 -12.44 15.13
CA GLY A 314 -10.49 -11.19 15.22
C GLY A 314 -9.02 -11.34 14.84
N LEU A 315 -8.36 -10.23 14.56
CA LEU A 315 -6.98 -10.25 14.06
C LEU A 315 -5.99 -10.84 15.08
N PRO A 316 -6.07 -10.58 16.40
CA PRO A 316 -5.23 -11.24 17.38
C PRO A 316 -5.47 -12.75 17.46
N GLU A 317 -6.72 -13.19 17.37
CA GLU A 317 -7.12 -14.60 17.41
C GLU A 317 -6.62 -15.35 16.16
N LEU A 318 -6.74 -14.71 14.99
CA LEU A 318 -6.18 -15.21 13.74
C LEU A 318 -4.65 -15.34 13.83
N THR A 319 -4.01 -14.39 14.49
CA THR A 319 -2.55 -14.38 14.71
C THR A 319 -2.12 -15.48 15.67
N ALA A 320 -2.81 -15.64 16.79
CA ALA A 320 -2.58 -16.71 17.76
C ALA A 320 -2.78 -18.09 17.14
N ALA A 321 -3.83 -18.28 16.34
CA ALA A 321 -4.07 -19.52 15.61
C ALA A 321 -2.94 -19.82 14.61
N CYS A 322 -2.40 -18.79 13.93
CA CYS A 322 -1.25 -18.94 13.06
C CYS A 322 0.01 -19.37 13.83
N LEU A 323 0.30 -18.73 14.97
CA LEU A 323 1.41 -19.12 15.86
C LEU A 323 1.26 -20.56 16.37
N GLY A 324 0.03 -20.97 16.72
CA GLY A 324 -0.28 -22.34 17.12
C GLY A 324 0.10 -23.36 16.04
N ARG A 325 -0.27 -23.10 14.77
CA ARG A 325 0.12 -23.98 13.65
C ARG A 325 1.63 -23.94 13.33
N CYS A 326 2.33 -22.86 13.71
CA CYS A 326 3.79 -22.80 13.59
C CYS A 326 4.51 -23.66 14.63
N GLN A 327 3.81 -24.15 15.67
CA GLN A 327 4.38 -25.09 16.65
C GLN A 327 4.78 -26.40 15.98
N ASP A 328 3.90 -26.94 15.13
CA ASP A 328 4.06 -28.25 14.48
C ASP A 328 5.22 -28.26 13.49
N THR A 329 5.61 -27.09 12.98
CA THR A 329 6.71 -26.90 12.02
C THR A 329 8.00 -26.41 12.66
N GLY A 330 8.01 -26.10 13.97
CA GLY A 330 9.20 -25.67 14.71
C GLY A 330 9.56 -24.19 14.58
N PHE A 331 8.73 -23.36 13.92
CA PHE A 331 9.03 -21.92 13.70
C PHE A 331 8.42 -20.99 14.76
N LYS A 332 7.60 -21.51 15.68
CA LYS A 332 6.79 -20.68 16.58
C LYS A 332 7.57 -19.65 17.39
N GLU A 333 8.69 -20.03 17.99
CA GLU A 333 9.50 -19.11 18.82
C GLU A 333 10.05 -17.94 17.98
N GLU A 334 10.55 -18.23 16.78
CA GLU A 334 11.03 -17.23 15.83
C GLU A 334 9.92 -16.27 15.39
N MET A 335 8.72 -16.81 15.09
CA MET A 335 7.55 -16.03 14.70
C MET A 335 7.02 -15.18 15.84
N ALA A 336 6.92 -15.74 17.05
CA ALA A 336 6.42 -15.04 18.23
C ALA A 336 7.35 -13.90 18.65
N ALA A 337 8.66 -14.08 18.55
CA ALA A 337 9.64 -13.02 18.84
C ALA A 337 9.60 -11.86 17.81
N ASN A 338 8.94 -12.03 16.66
CA ASN A 338 8.99 -11.10 15.55
C ASN A 338 7.61 -10.91 14.88
N VAL A 339 6.61 -10.46 15.63
CA VAL A 339 5.28 -10.14 15.08
C VAL A 339 5.31 -8.70 14.53
N LEU A 340 5.15 -8.52 13.22
CA LEU A 340 5.34 -7.23 12.54
C LEU A 340 4.01 -6.68 12.02
N LEU A 341 3.57 -5.53 12.53
CA LEU A 341 2.34 -4.88 12.10
C LEU A 341 2.56 -4.06 10.82
N CYS A 342 1.72 -4.29 9.81
CA CYS A 342 1.82 -3.64 8.51
C CYS A 342 0.44 -3.23 7.98
N GLY A 343 0.40 -2.22 7.10
CA GLY A 343 -0.84 -1.78 6.46
C GLY A 343 -1.59 -0.68 7.20
N GLY A 344 -2.50 -0.02 6.48
CA GLY A 344 -3.13 1.23 6.91
C GLY A 344 -4.03 1.12 8.13
N CYS A 345 -4.71 -0.02 8.37
CA CYS A 345 -5.58 -0.16 9.55
C CYS A 345 -4.81 -0.27 10.85
N THR A 346 -3.59 -0.82 10.79
CA THR A 346 -2.72 -0.90 11.97
C THR A 346 -2.18 0.47 12.39
N MET A 347 -2.48 1.54 11.65
CA MET A 347 -2.11 2.93 11.98
C MET A 347 -3.05 3.61 12.98
N LEU A 348 -4.16 2.97 13.37
CA LEU A 348 -5.02 3.51 14.42
C LEU A 348 -4.21 3.73 15.71
N ASP A 349 -4.42 4.87 16.35
CA ASP A 349 -3.73 5.19 17.60
C ASP A 349 -4.05 4.14 18.68
N GLY A 350 -3.05 3.69 19.44
CA GLY A 350 -3.22 2.64 20.46
C GLY A 350 -3.34 1.21 19.91
N PHE A 351 -3.39 1.02 18.58
CA PHE A 351 -3.54 -0.31 17.98
C PHE A 351 -2.40 -1.26 18.33
N PRO A 352 -1.10 -0.89 18.24
CA PRO A 352 -0.01 -1.78 18.60
C PRO A 352 -0.08 -2.27 20.06
N GLU A 353 -0.38 -1.37 21.00
CA GLU A 353 -0.44 -1.66 22.43
C GLU A 353 -1.63 -2.57 22.76
N ARG A 354 -2.81 -2.28 22.20
CA ARG A 354 -3.99 -3.13 22.33
C ARG A 354 -3.75 -4.52 21.70
N PHE A 355 -3.19 -4.56 20.49
CA PHE A 355 -2.92 -5.82 19.79
C PHE A 355 -1.89 -6.68 20.54
N GLN A 356 -0.82 -6.08 21.05
CA GLN A 356 0.16 -6.74 21.91
C GLN A 356 -0.49 -7.35 23.15
N ARG A 357 -1.36 -6.59 23.84
CA ARG A 357 -2.08 -7.08 25.03
C ARG A 357 -2.94 -8.30 24.69
N GLU A 358 -3.79 -8.20 23.67
CA GLU A 358 -4.69 -9.31 23.27
C GLU A 358 -3.89 -10.55 22.87
N LEU A 359 -2.81 -10.37 22.10
CA LEU A 359 -1.97 -11.48 21.67
C LEU A 359 -1.22 -12.13 22.84
N SER A 360 -0.74 -11.34 23.82
CA SER A 360 -0.13 -11.87 25.04
C SER A 360 -1.12 -12.66 25.91
N LEU A 361 -2.40 -12.26 25.95
CA LEU A 361 -3.44 -13.01 26.66
C LEU A 361 -3.71 -14.36 25.97
N LEU A 362 -3.80 -14.36 24.64
CA LEU A 362 -4.05 -15.57 23.85
C LEU A 362 -2.84 -16.53 23.82
N CYS A 363 -1.62 -16.01 23.89
CA CYS A 363 -0.37 -16.77 23.81
C CYS A 363 0.46 -16.65 25.09
N SER A 364 -0.13 -16.99 26.24
CA SER A 364 0.45 -16.73 27.57
C SER A 364 1.79 -17.44 27.82
N GLY A 365 2.14 -18.47 27.04
CA GLY A 365 3.39 -19.23 27.16
C GLY A 365 4.53 -18.74 26.25
N ASP A 366 4.23 -17.97 25.19
CA ASP A 366 5.19 -17.68 24.13
C ASP A 366 5.79 -16.27 24.20
N SER A 367 5.23 -15.39 25.04
CA SER A 367 5.63 -13.98 25.19
C SER A 367 5.86 -13.27 23.84
N PRO A 368 4.83 -13.21 22.96
CA PRO A 368 4.97 -12.65 21.62
C PRO A 368 5.39 -11.18 21.67
N ALA A 369 6.27 -10.76 20.77
CA ALA A 369 6.79 -9.40 20.66
C ALA A 369 6.29 -8.74 19.38
N VAL A 370 5.44 -7.73 19.55
CA VAL A 370 4.84 -6.95 18.46
C VAL A 370 5.69 -5.72 18.17
N ALA A 371 6.07 -5.56 16.90
CA ALA A 371 6.76 -4.38 16.39
C ALA A 371 5.89 -3.62 15.40
N ALA A 372 5.83 -2.30 15.56
CA ALA A 372 5.09 -1.39 14.69
C ALA A 372 5.97 -0.22 14.26
N ALA A 373 6.43 -0.25 13.00
CA ALA A 373 7.18 0.87 12.43
C ALA A 373 6.28 2.09 12.23
N PRO A 374 6.79 3.33 12.38
CA PRO A 374 6.00 4.55 12.15
C PRO A 374 5.46 4.67 10.71
N GLU A 375 6.23 4.21 9.72
CA GLU A 375 5.85 4.27 8.29
C GLU A 375 5.18 2.97 7.80
N ARG A 376 4.62 2.15 8.70
CA ARG A 376 4.09 0.81 8.38
C ARG A 376 2.93 0.78 7.37
N LYS A 377 2.30 1.94 7.10
CA LYS A 377 1.31 2.11 6.01
C LYS A 377 1.93 1.95 4.61
N THR A 378 3.24 2.10 4.47
CA THR A 378 4.00 1.96 3.23
C THR A 378 5.05 0.83 3.29
N SER A 379 4.96 -0.10 4.26
CA SER A 379 5.93 -1.20 4.42
C SER A 379 6.17 -1.96 3.13
N VAL A 380 5.11 -2.41 2.45
CA VAL A 380 5.17 -3.14 1.18
C VAL A 380 6.00 -2.37 0.15
N TRP A 381 5.65 -1.11 -0.11
CA TRP A 381 6.35 -0.29 -1.09
C TRP A 381 7.82 -0.04 -0.69
N THR A 382 8.07 0.22 0.59
CA THR A 382 9.42 0.49 1.13
C THR A 382 10.31 -0.74 0.99
N GLY A 383 9.78 -1.93 1.29
CA GLY A 383 10.45 -3.20 1.06
C GLY A 383 10.78 -3.45 -0.40
N GLY A 384 9.86 -3.14 -1.31
CA GLY A 384 10.10 -3.19 -2.76
C GLY A 384 11.21 -2.24 -3.21
N SER A 385 11.22 -1.02 -2.68
CA SER A 385 12.26 -0.02 -2.94
C SER A 385 13.64 -0.49 -2.47
N ILE A 386 13.72 -1.10 -1.27
CA ILE A 386 14.95 -1.70 -0.74
C ILE A 386 15.37 -2.87 -1.64
N LEU A 387 14.49 -3.86 -1.85
CA LEU A 387 14.79 -5.08 -2.58
C LEU A 387 15.30 -4.79 -4.00
N ALA A 388 14.59 -3.95 -4.76
CA ALA A 388 14.96 -3.60 -6.13
C ALA A 388 16.27 -2.79 -6.23
N SER A 389 16.70 -2.15 -5.14
CA SER A 389 17.97 -1.41 -5.08
C SER A 389 19.19 -2.31 -4.82
N LEU A 390 18.97 -3.57 -4.41
CA LEU A 390 20.06 -4.51 -4.12
C LEU A 390 20.73 -5.00 -5.41
N GLN A 391 22.07 -5.10 -5.37
CA GLN A 391 22.83 -5.64 -6.50
C GLN A 391 22.55 -7.13 -6.71
N ALA A 392 22.37 -7.89 -5.62
CA ALA A 392 22.02 -9.31 -5.68
C ALA A 392 20.65 -9.56 -6.36
N PHE A 393 19.73 -8.59 -6.27
CA PHE A 393 18.40 -8.71 -6.88
C PHE A 393 18.42 -8.61 -8.41
N GLN A 394 19.50 -8.10 -9.01
CA GLN A 394 19.56 -7.89 -10.46
C GLN A 394 19.41 -9.19 -11.28
N GLN A 395 19.69 -10.35 -10.69
CA GLN A 395 19.55 -11.66 -11.34
C GLN A 395 18.11 -12.22 -11.28
N LEU A 396 17.25 -11.66 -10.43
CA LEU A 396 15.88 -12.12 -10.20
C LEU A 396 14.85 -11.42 -11.11
N TRP A 397 15.26 -10.40 -11.83
CA TRP A 397 14.44 -9.81 -12.89
C TRP A 397 14.16 -10.84 -13.99
N VAL A 398 12.91 -10.86 -14.44
CA VAL A 398 12.51 -11.54 -15.68
C VAL A 398 12.62 -10.50 -16.78
N SER A 399 13.46 -10.77 -17.78
CA SER A 399 13.59 -9.89 -18.95
C SER A 399 12.46 -10.15 -19.95
N LYS A 400 12.19 -9.16 -20.82
CA LYS A 400 11.24 -9.32 -21.92
C LYS A 400 11.61 -10.48 -22.84
N GLU A 401 12.89 -10.60 -23.19
CA GLU A 401 13.41 -11.71 -24.02
C GLU A 401 13.16 -13.07 -23.37
N GLU A 402 13.45 -13.22 -22.08
CA GLU A 402 13.20 -14.47 -21.35
C GLU A 402 11.71 -14.83 -21.30
N PHE A 403 10.83 -13.83 -21.17
CA PHE A 403 9.38 -14.03 -21.21
C PHE A 403 8.89 -14.40 -22.61
N GLU A 404 9.39 -13.78 -23.67
CA GLU A 404 9.05 -14.13 -25.06
C GLU A 404 9.48 -15.56 -25.42
N GLU A 405 10.60 -16.04 -24.86
CA GLU A 405 11.10 -17.40 -25.11
C GLU A 405 10.37 -18.48 -24.29
N ARG A 406 10.06 -18.21 -23.01
CA ARG A 406 9.60 -19.23 -22.05
C ARG A 406 8.16 -19.02 -21.56
N GLY A 407 7.53 -17.90 -21.91
CA GLY A 407 6.20 -17.51 -21.43
C GLY A 407 6.12 -17.41 -19.91
N SER A 408 4.97 -17.82 -19.35
CA SER A 408 4.72 -17.74 -17.90
C SER A 408 5.66 -18.58 -17.05
N VAL A 409 6.33 -19.59 -17.61
CA VAL A 409 7.33 -20.40 -16.89
C VAL A 409 8.50 -19.54 -16.39
N ALA A 410 8.90 -18.51 -17.14
CA ALA A 410 9.92 -17.56 -16.68
C ALA A 410 9.49 -16.85 -15.38
N ILE A 411 8.24 -16.40 -15.33
CA ILE A 411 7.65 -15.75 -14.16
C ILE A 411 7.66 -16.71 -12.97
N TYR A 412 7.11 -17.92 -13.10
CA TYR A 412 7.03 -18.87 -11.99
C TYR A 412 8.38 -19.32 -11.45
N SER A 413 9.43 -19.32 -12.29
CA SER A 413 10.77 -19.71 -11.85
C SER A 413 11.48 -18.65 -11.00
N LYS A 414 11.08 -17.38 -11.11
CA LYS A 414 11.75 -16.26 -10.45
C LYS A 414 10.85 -15.49 -9.48
N CYS A 415 9.51 -15.62 -9.57
CA CYS A 415 8.52 -14.80 -8.85
C CYS A 415 7.51 -15.65 -8.06
#